data_AF-A0A8T6QJ08-F1
#
_entry.id   AF-A0A8T6QJ08-F1
#
_cell.length_a   1.000
_cell.length_b   1.000
_cell.length_c   1.000
_cell.angle_alpha   90.00
_cell.angle_beta   90.00
_cell.angle_gamma   90.00
#
_symmetry.space_group_name_H-M   'P 1'
#
loop_
_entity.id
_entity.type
_entity.pdbx_description
1 polymer ?
#
loop_
_entity_poly.entity_id
_entity_poly.type
_entity_poly.pdbx_seq_one_letter_code
_entity_poly.pdbx_strand_id
1 'polypeptide(L)'
;MSDKKEDFALYCPVKNEEARKRLGIKAGFFWATAKKLSVAVSRCIAAMDDKGYDEDDFKKPVRVNYPVVNDLPPEGAFDSEFCNRYEKG
;
A
#
# COMPACT_ATOMS: atom_id res chain seq x y z
N MET A 1 26.12 11.85 8.92
CA MET A 1 25.51 11.30 7.70
C MET A 1 24.02 11.32 7.91
N SER A 2 23.27 12.12 7.16
CA SER A 2 21.85 12.28 7.42
C SER A 2 21.10 11.01 7.03
N ASP A 3 20.70 10.21 8.02
CA ASP A 3 19.71 9.15 7.92
C ASP A 3 18.31 9.73 7.62
N LYS A 4 18.20 10.57 6.59
CA LYS A 4 16.92 11.10 6.11
C LYS A 4 16.13 9.93 5.56
N LYS A 5 15.33 9.31 6.43
CA LYS A 5 14.26 8.43 6.02
C LYS A 5 13.19 9.33 5.41
N GLU A 6 12.67 8.92 4.27
CA GLU A 6 11.55 9.56 3.61
C GLU A 6 10.32 8.68 3.75
N ASP A 7 9.16 9.31 3.79
CA ASP A 7 7.89 8.61 3.83
C ASP A 7 7.53 8.17 2.41
N PHE A 8 7.44 6.85 2.23
CA PHE A 8 7.03 6.24 0.97
C PHE A 8 5.61 5.75 1.11
N ALA A 9 4.65 6.51 0.58
CA ALA A 9 3.29 6.05 0.36
C ALA A 9 3.23 5.31 -0.99
N LEU A 10 2.81 4.05 -0.93
CA LEU A 10 2.68 3.12 -2.03
C LEU A 10 1.20 2.77 -2.21
N TYR A 11 0.69 3.06 -3.39
CA TYR A 11 -0.62 2.63 -3.83
C TYR A 11 -0.47 1.38 -4.69
N CYS A 12 -1.07 0.28 -4.25
CA CYS A 12 -0.99 -1.03 -4.88
C CYS A 12 -2.37 -1.35 -5.48
N PRO A 13 -2.65 -0.97 -6.75
CA PRO A 13 -3.90 -1.33 -7.37
C PRO A 13 -3.94 -2.82 -7.66
N VAL A 14 -5.08 -3.46 -7.42
CA VAL A 14 -5.27 -4.87 -7.75
C VAL A 14 -5.20 -5.02 -9.28
N LYS A 15 -4.45 -6.02 -9.77
CA LYS A 15 -4.21 -6.17 -11.21
C LYS A 15 -5.38 -6.76 -11.97
N ASN A 16 -6.17 -7.61 -11.30
CA ASN A 16 -7.23 -8.42 -11.88
C ASN A 16 -8.58 -8.20 -11.18
N GLU A 17 -9.68 -8.31 -11.93
CA GLU A 17 -11.02 -8.33 -11.34
C GLU A 17 -11.27 -9.56 -10.46
N GLU A 18 -10.62 -10.69 -10.76
CA GLU A 18 -10.67 -11.90 -9.93
C GLU A 18 -10.07 -11.66 -8.55
N ALA A 19 -8.86 -11.10 -8.49
CA ALA A 19 -8.23 -10.70 -7.23
C ALA A 19 -9.10 -9.66 -6.51
N ARG A 20 -9.68 -8.70 -7.23
CA ARG A 20 -10.58 -7.71 -6.62
C ARG A 20 -11.83 -8.36 -5.99
N LYS A 21 -12.40 -9.39 -6.61
CA LYS A 21 -13.53 -10.16 -6.05
C LYS A 21 -13.10 -11.09 -4.92
N ARG A 22 -11.93 -11.73 -5.04
CA ARG A 22 -11.36 -12.65 -4.04
C ARG A 22 -10.99 -11.92 -2.74
N LEU A 23 -10.32 -10.79 -2.90
CA LEU A 23 -9.81 -9.98 -1.81
C LEU A 23 -10.85 -8.97 -1.30
N GLY A 24 -11.88 -8.67 -2.08
CA GLY A 24 -12.94 -7.70 -1.75
C GLY A 24 -12.51 -6.24 -1.85
N ILE A 25 -11.34 -5.96 -2.44
CA ILE A 25 -10.69 -4.64 -2.43
C ILE A 25 -10.31 -4.22 -3.84
N LYS A 26 -10.41 -2.93 -4.17
CA LYS A 26 -10.03 -2.41 -5.49
C LYS A 26 -8.53 -2.10 -5.57
N ALA A 27 -7.94 -1.72 -4.44
CA ALA A 27 -6.54 -1.39 -4.28
C ALA A 27 -6.17 -1.48 -2.80
N GLY A 28 -4.88 -1.61 -2.53
CA GLY A 28 -4.31 -1.41 -1.21
C GLY A 28 -3.51 -0.12 -1.12
N PHE A 29 -3.58 0.51 0.05
CA PHE A 29 -2.70 1.58 0.44
C PHE A 29 -1.72 1.07 1.48
N PHE A 30 -0.45 1.40 1.28
CA PHE A 30 0.62 1.05 2.21
C PHE A 30 1.55 2.23 2.33
N TRP A 31 2.05 2.51 3.54
CA TRP A 31 3.12 3.46 3.69
C TRP A 31 4.15 2.99 4.71
N ALA A 32 5.40 3.34 4.44
CA ALA A 32 6.48 3.11 5.38
C ALA A 32 7.56 4.18 5.25
N THR A 33 8.14 4.53 6.39
CA THR A 33 9.27 5.45 6.45
C THR A 33 10.55 4.66 6.22
N ALA A 34 11.21 4.89 5.09
CA ALA A 34 12.38 4.13 4.67
C ALA A 34 13.46 5.04 4.10
N LYS A 35 14.68 4.52 3.96
CA LYS A 35 15.78 5.25 3.29
C LYS A 35 15.74 5.12 1.77
N LYS A 36 15.04 4.11 1.26
CA LYS A 36 14.95 3.76 -0.17
C LYS A 36 13.58 3.21 -0.48
N LEU A 37 13.06 3.51 -1.67
CA LEU A 37 11.81 2.96 -2.19
C LEU A 37 11.79 1.42 -2.12
N SER A 38 12.90 0.76 -2.47
CA SER A 38 12.99 -0.71 -2.46
C SER A 38 12.70 -1.31 -1.08
N VAL A 39 13.13 -0.65 0.00
CA VAL A 39 12.88 -1.13 1.38
C VAL A 39 11.41 -0.97 1.75
N ALA A 40 10.78 0.13 1.33
CA ALA A 40 9.34 0.33 1.52
C ALA A 40 8.52 -0.70 0.73
N VAL A 41 8.93 -1.01 -0.51
CA VAL A 41 8.27 -2.05 -1.34
C VAL A 41 8.40 -3.43 -0.68
N SER A 42 9.58 -3.82 -0.18
CA SER A 42 9.73 -5.10 0.52
C SER A 42 8.85 -5.20 1.77
N ARG A 43 8.70 -4.11 2.54
CA ARG A 43 7.78 -4.09 3.68
C ARG A 43 6.31 -4.16 3.25
N CYS A 44 5.97 -3.54 2.12
CA CYS A 44 4.63 -3.60 1.52
C CYS A 44 4.27 -5.05 1.18
N ILE A 45 5.17 -5.76 0.51
CA ILE A 45 5.01 -7.19 0.16
C ILE A 45 4.86 -8.04 1.43
N ALA A 46 5.70 -7.82 2.43
CA ALA A 46 5.58 -8.55 3.70
C ALA A 46 4.22 -8.30 4.41
N ALA A 47 3.71 -7.07 4.36
CA ALA A 47 2.41 -6.73 4.93
C ALA A 47 1.23 -7.28 4.09
N MET A 48 1.41 -7.43 2.77
CA MET A 48 0.46 -8.15 1.92
C MET A 48 0.43 -9.64 2.30
N ASP A 49 1.59 -10.28 2.40
CA ASP A 49 1.73 -11.70 2.74
C ASP A 49 1.12 -12.03 4.11
N ASP A 50 1.36 -11.18 5.12
CA ASP A 50 0.76 -11.30 6.46
C ASP A 50 -0.78 -11.24 6.44
N LYS A 51 -1.35 -10.47 5.50
CA LYS A 51 -2.80 -10.39 5.26
C LYS A 51 -3.34 -11.57 4.42
N GLY A 52 -2.47 -12.45 3.91
CA GLY A 52 -2.83 -13.51 2.96
C GLY A 52 -3.07 -13.00 1.54
N TYR A 53 -2.51 -11.84 1.20
CA TYR A 53 -2.55 -11.24 -0.12
C TYR A 53 -1.29 -11.61 -0.91
N ASP A 54 -1.49 -12.04 -2.16
CA ASP A 54 -0.38 -12.39 -3.05
C ASP A 54 0.14 -11.12 -3.73
N GLU A 55 1.44 -10.84 -3.72
CA GLU A 55 1.99 -9.67 -4.42
C GLU A 55 1.66 -9.70 -5.91
N ASP A 56 1.52 -10.90 -6.47
CA ASP A 56 1.18 -11.11 -7.88
C ASP A 56 -0.27 -10.72 -8.17
N ASP A 57 -1.16 -10.65 -7.18
CA ASP A 57 -2.53 -10.13 -7.34
C ASP A 57 -2.55 -8.60 -7.54
N PHE A 58 -1.46 -7.90 -7.23
CA PHE A 58 -1.36 -6.45 -7.34
C PHE A 58 -0.48 -6.04 -8.52
N LYS A 59 -0.73 -4.85 -9.05
CA LYS A 59 0.21 -4.21 -9.98
C LYS A 59 1.36 -3.61 -9.18
N LYS A 60 2.42 -3.23 -9.91
CA LYS A 60 3.55 -2.49 -9.36
C LYS A 60 3.08 -1.36 -8.43
N PRO A 61 3.59 -1.30 -7.19
CA PRO A 61 3.27 -0.22 -6.26
C PRO A 61 3.62 1.12 -6.88
N VAL A 62 2.64 2.02 -6.95
CA VAL A 62 2.82 3.38 -7.46
C VAL A 62 3.07 4.29 -6.27
N ARG A 63 4.17 5.04 -6.29
CA ARG A 63 4.39 6.07 -5.27
C ARG A 63 3.35 7.17 -5.45
N VAL A 64 2.55 7.38 -4.41
CA VAL A 64 1.55 8.46 -4.37
C VAL A 64 1.95 9.49 -3.31
N ASN A 65 1.41 10.69 -3.43
CA ASN A 65 1.54 11.67 -2.35
C ASN A 65 0.64 11.23 -1.19
N TYR A 66 1.10 11.42 0.06
CA TYR A 66 0.27 11.18 1.22
C TYR A 66 -1.03 11.95 1.09
N PRO A 67 -2.19 11.28 1.13
CA PRO A 67 -3.44 12.00 1.24
C PRO A 67 -3.40 12.75 2.59
N VAL A 68 -3.67 14.05 2.56
CA VAL A 68 -3.73 14.91 3.76
C VAL A 68 -5.02 14.58 4.51
N VAL A 69 -5.07 13.38 5.09
CA VAL A 69 -6.21 12.89 5.88
C VAL A 69 -5.67 12.38 7.20
N ASN A 70 -6.32 12.78 8.29
CA ASN A 70 -5.96 12.39 9.65
C ASN A 70 -6.21 10.90 9.96
N ASP A 71 -6.76 10.13 9.00
CA ASP A 71 -7.12 8.72 9.14
C ASP A 71 -6.14 7.79 8.41
N LEU A 72 -4.88 8.21 8.29
CA LEU A 72 -3.84 7.36 7.72
C LEU A 72 -3.68 6.09 8.57
N PRO A 73 -3.59 4.91 7.94
CA PRO A 73 -3.32 3.68 8.67
C PRO A 73 -1.96 3.75 9.38
N PRO A 74 -1.66 2.86 10.34
CA PRO A 74 -0.35 2.82 10.97
C PRO A 74 0.78 2.53 9.96
N GLU A 75 2.00 3.03 10.26
CA GLU A 75 3.19 2.75 9.43
C GLU A 75 3.38 1.25 9.26
N GLY A 76 3.57 0.79 8.02
CA GLY A 76 3.80 -0.61 7.71
C GLY A 76 2.54 -1.46 7.72
N ALA A 77 1.35 -0.87 7.89
CA ALA A 77 0.09 -1.58 7.73
C ALA A 77 -0.39 -1.49 6.28
N PHE A 78 -0.70 -2.65 5.70
CA PHE A 78 -1.39 -2.72 4.43
C PHE A 78 -2.89 -2.50 4.68
N ASP A 79 -3.37 -1.32 4.31
CA ASP A 79 -4.77 -0.94 4.45
C ASP A 79 -5.45 -0.95 3.09
N SER A 80 -6.27 -1.97 2.90
CA SER A 80 -7.03 -2.17 1.68
C SER A 80 -8.45 -1.61 1.75
N GLU A 81 -8.92 -1.30 2.95
CA GLU A 81 -10.21 -0.64 3.18
C GLU A 81 -10.12 0.86 2.93
N PHE A 82 -8.97 1.49 3.17
CA PHE A 82 -8.74 2.90 2.92
C PHE A 82 -9.06 3.27 1.46
N CYS A 83 -8.56 2.51 0.50
CA CYS A 83 -8.89 2.72 -0.92
C CYS A 83 -10.33 2.37 -1.27
N ASN A 84 -10.97 1.46 -0.53
CA ASN A 84 -12.36 1.09 -0.76
C ASN A 84 -13.34 2.11 -0.16
N ARG A 85 -12.98 2.73 0.98
CA ARG A 85 -13.76 3.72 1.73
C ARG A 85 -13.65 5.12 1.12
N TYR A 86 -12.46 5.51 0.68
CA TYR A 86 -12.23 6.76 -0.05
C TYR A 86 -12.45 6.58 -1.56
N GLU A 87 -13.57 5.95 -1.95
CA GLU A 87 -14.03 6.04 -3.34
C GLU A 87 -14.10 7.51 -3.72
N LYS A 88 -13.38 7.87 -4.79
CA LYS A 88 -13.51 9.16 -5.45
C LYS A 88 -15.00 9.49 -5.60
N GLY A 89 -15.46 10.47 -4.83
CA GLY A 89 -16.51 11.35 -5.33
C GLY A 89 -16.02 12.06 -6.59
#